data_AF-A0AAN4Z007-F1
#
_entry.id   AF-A0AAN4Z007-F1
#
_cell.length_a   1.000
_cell.length_b   1.000
_cell.length_c   1.000
_cell.angle_alpha   90.00
_cell.angle_beta   90.00
_cell.angle_gamma   90.00
#
_symmetry.space_group_name_H-M   'P 1'
#
loop_
_entity.id
_entity.type
_entity.pdbx_description
1 polymer ?
#
loop_
_entity_poly.entity_id
_entity_poly.type
_entity_poly.pdbx_seq_one_letter_code
_entity_poly.pdbx_strand_id
1 'polypeptide(L)'
;STSNPYHSLATADIVTHIGSLMSELSNRAGNLILSTPTNTFPRFYQCDKTRAMIRNMASQLSPANPMCPLFLTKSQVCSTISFFSGIPPRNIHRIIDDSTDPTYCPPCHPPSDMSAKTRDERDLNIYCEGSRNKLRYFIHSQFREQRRPSVSMIVDASEFWLDGDDVGRTVSVSSVRKCMRAMGFSWRKLTTRCHMFLNPGLSSLRNSYLSCSCLSKIELTFNAQIHGTSSQTWFYPGMRHDYGWVDSFAENNPFLAMRMGLTPGLEKEFKKGERMVIIGMFSEDGFIHFKVYRTGKKEDESTRDYHGEMNAQVFESYAEKSFAVLAAKAKEKNREPVLIIDNASYHGRRIECMPTKSRTKREMIEFLEAKNIPFDPKLKKEDLYS
;
A
#
# COMPACT_ATOMS: atom_id res chain seq x y z
N SER A 1 54.42 62.75 24.28
CA SER A 1 54.60 62.27 22.90
C SER A 1 54.00 60.88 22.78
N THR A 2 52.69 60.81 22.51
CA THR A 2 51.95 59.56 22.34
C THR A 2 52.21 59.01 20.93
N SER A 3 52.94 57.90 20.85
CA SER A 3 53.19 57.16 19.61
C SER A 3 51.92 56.48 19.12
N ASN A 4 51.41 56.93 17.97
CA ASN A 4 50.28 56.36 17.26
C ASN A 4 50.68 54.97 16.71
N PRO A 5 49.97 53.87 17.03
CA PRO A 5 50.35 52.50 16.64
C PRO A 5 50.05 52.16 15.17
N TYR A 6 49.60 53.13 14.36
CA TYR A 6 49.18 52.91 12.96
C TYR A 6 50.24 53.30 11.93
N HIS A 7 51.53 53.06 12.21
CA HIS A 7 52.57 53.18 11.18
C HIS A 7 53.12 51.80 10.81
N SER A 8 53.02 51.50 9.51
CA SER A 8 53.52 50.34 8.75
C SER A 8 52.62 49.09 8.68
N LEU A 9 51.48 49.22 8.01
CA LEU A 9 50.93 48.10 7.22
C LEU A 9 51.35 48.34 5.77
N ALA A 10 52.36 47.60 5.30
CA ALA A 10 52.64 47.52 3.88
C ALA A 10 51.39 46.96 3.18
N THR A 11 51.09 47.43 1.97
CA THR A 11 49.92 47.01 1.17
C THR A 11 49.78 45.48 1.02
N ALA A 12 50.88 44.73 1.12
CA ALA A 12 50.89 43.27 1.14
C ALA A 12 50.15 42.67 2.36
N ASP A 13 50.26 43.29 3.53
CA ASP A 13 49.73 42.78 4.80
C ASP A 13 48.20 42.91 4.87
N ILE A 14 47.65 43.97 4.27
CA ILE A 14 46.20 44.20 4.17
C ILE A 14 45.54 43.14 3.27
N VAL A 15 46.16 42.80 2.13
CA VAL A 15 45.61 41.79 1.20
C VAL A 15 45.63 40.39 1.84
N THR A 16 46.71 40.05 2.54
CA THR A 16 46.81 38.79 3.28
C THR A 16 45.78 38.73 4.42
N HIS A 17 45.58 39.83 5.14
CA HIS A 17 44.59 39.92 6.21
C HIS A 17 43.14 39.81 5.71
N ILE A 18 42.79 40.53 4.63
CA ILE A 18 41.48 40.41 3.96
C ILE A 18 41.25 38.98 3.49
N GLY A 19 42.26 38.36 2.88
CA GLY A 19 42.16 36.98 2.41
C GLY A 19 41.97 35.97 3.54
N SER A 20 42.58 36.20 4.71
CA SER A 20 42.37 35.37 5.91
C SER A 20 40.95 35.54 6.48
N LEU A 21 40.46 36.78 6.57
CA LEU A 21 39.09 37.07 7.04
C LEU A 21 38.04 36.43 6.13
N MET A 22 38.22 36.53 4.81
CA MET A 22 37.31 35.94 3.83
C MET A 22 37.33 34.40 3.89
N SER A 23 38.49 33.79 4.14
CA SER A 23 38.59 32.34 4.32
C SER A 23 37.89 31.88 5.61
N GLU A 24 38.08 32.60 6.71
CA GLU A 24 37.42 32.28 7.98
C GLU A 24 35.89 32.47 7.89
N LEU A 25 35.43 33.55 7.27
CA LEU A 25 34.01 33.82 7.04
C LEU A 25 33.38 32.75 6.12
N SER A 26 34.08 32.36 5.05
CA SER A 26 33.64 31.30 4.13
C SER A 26 33.55 29.94 4.81
N ASN A 27 34.54 29.58 5.64
CA ASN A 27 34.50 28.35 6.43
C ASN A 27 33.34 28.34 7.44
N ARG A 28 33.10 29.46 8.14
CA ARG A 28 31.96 29.60 9.05
C ARG A 28 30.62 29.53 8.33
N ALA A 29 30.48 30.22 7.19
CA ALA A 29 29.28 30.18 6.35
C ALA A 29 29.02 28.78 5.78
N GLY A 30 30.07 28.10 5.30
CA GLY A 30 29.99 26.72 4.81
C GLY A 30 29.58 25.73 5.90
N ASN A 31 30.14 25.86 7.11
CA ASN A 31 29.74 25.04 8.25
C ASN A 31 28.29 25.32 8.68
N LEU A 32 27.85 26.59 8.63
CA LEU A 32 26.47 26.96 8.92
C LEU A 32 25.49 26.30 7.93
N ILE A 33 25.80 26.36 6.63
CA ILE A 33 25.02 25.77 5.53
C ILE A 33 24.98 24.23 5.64
N LEU A 34 26.06 23.59 6.10
CA LEU A 34 26.13 22.14 6.32
C LEU A 34 25.42 21.70 7.61
N SER A 35 25.30 22.59 8.60
CA SER A 35 24.69 22.32 9.91
C SER A 35 23.17 22.52 9.94
N THR A 36 22.58 23.21 8.96
CA THR A 36 21.12 23.37 8.85
C THR A 36 20.46 22.05 8.43
N PRO A 37 19.62 21.42 9.27
CA PRO A 37 18.97 20.17 8.91
C PRO A 37 17.85 20.48 7.91
N THR A 38 17.87 19.75 6.80
CA THR A 38 16.83 19.70 5.76
C THR A 38 16.69 20.94 4.87
N ASN A 39 17.46 20.95 3.79
CA ASN A 39 16.83 20.97 2.48
C ASN A 39 17.78 20.37 1.45
N THR A 40 17.26 19.47 0.64
CA THR A 40 17.83 19.07 -0.63
C THR A 40 17.91 20.31 -1.51
N PHE A 41 18.92 21.17 -1.31
CA PHE A 41 19.27 22.14 -2.32
C PHE A 41 19.56 21.34 -3.58
N PRO A 42 18.90 21.63 -4.72
CA PRO A 42 19.27 21.05 -5.99
C PRO A 42 20.79 21.22 -6.13
N ARG A 43 21.49 20.18 -6.58
CA ARG A 43 22.93 20.24 -6.82
C ARG A 43 23.19 21.13 -8.03
N PHE A 44 22.90 22.42 -7.92
CA PHE A 44 22.99 23.40 -9.01
C PHE A 44 24.40 23.44 -9.59
N TYR A 45 25.42 23.14 -8.79
CA TYR A 45 26.81 23.00 -9.23
C TYR A 45 27.06 21.87 -10.26
N GLN A 46 26.09 20.98 -10.51
CA GLN A 46 26.17 19.96 -11.56
C GLN A 46 25.64 20.45 -12.92
N CYS A 47 25.04 21.64 -12.98
CA CYS A 47 24.60 22.26 -14.23
C CYS A 47 25.76 22.99 -14.90
N ASP A 48 25.93 22.81 -16.21
CA ASP A 48 26.99 23.47 -17.00
C ASP A 48 26.95 24.99 -16.89
N LYS A 49 25.76 25.59 -16.70
CA LYS A 49 25.62 27.03 -16.46
C LYS A 49 26.24 27.48 -15.14
N THR A 50 26.01 26.72 -14.07
CA THR A 50 26.59 27.03 -12.76
C THR A 50 28.10 26.78 -12.78
N ARG A 51 28.57 25.73 -13.47
CA ARG A 51 30.00 25.46 -13.67
C ARG A 51 30.68 26.61 -14.43
N ALA A 52 30.06 27.10 -15.51
CA ALA A 52 30.53 28.26 -16.27
C ALA A 52 30.51 29.57 -15.45
N MET A 53 29.48 29.80 -14.63
CA MET A 53 29.38 30.96 -13.75
C MET A 53 30.51 30.97 -12.71
N ILE A 54 30.80 29.82 -12.09
CA ILE A 54 31.90 29.65 -11.14
C ILE A 54 33.25 29.95 -11.81
N ARG A 55 33.47 29.45 -13.04
CA ARG A 55 34.71 29.74 -13.78
C ARG A 55 34.86 31.20 -14.18
N ASN A 56 33.77 31.84 -14.58
CA ASN A 56 33.78 33.27 -14.87
C ASN A 56 34.06 34.11 -13.61
N MET A 57 33.52 33.73 -12.46
CA MET A 57 33.90 34.37 -11.19
C MET A 57 35.37 34.14 -10.84
N ALA A 58 35.87 32.92 -11.06
CA ALA A 58 37.27 32.57 -10.81
C ALA A 58 38.25 33.30 -11.74
N SER A 59 37.90 33.50 -13.02
CA SER A 59 38.73 34.25 -13.97
C SER A 59 38.77 35.75 -13.63
N GLN A 60 37.66 36.32 -13.16
CA GLN A 60 37.61 37.71 -12.71
C GLN A 60 38.42 37.97 -11.44
N LEU A 61 38.50 36.98 -10.55
CA LEU A 61 39.27 37.02 -9.31
C LEU A 61 40.71 36.47 -9.46
N SER A 62 41.10 36.08 -10.66
CA SER A 62 42.43 35.53 -10.93
C SER A 62 43.50 36.63 -10.92
N PRO A 63 44.70 36.36 -10.40
CA PRO A 63 45.85 37.27 -10.50
C PRO A 63 46.22 37.66 -11.95
N ALA A 64 45.78 36.87 -12.93
CA ALA A 64 45.99 37.15 -14.35
C ALA A 64 45.05 38.24 -14.90
N ASN A 65 44.04 38.67 -14.14
CA ASN A 65 43.13 39.75 -14.54
C ASN A 65 43.72 41.12 -14.12
N PRO A 66 44.13 41.98 -15.08
CA PRO A 66 44.73 43.28 -14.78
C PRO A 66 43.76 44.27 -14.09
N MET A 67 42.47 43.97 -14.11
CA MET A 67 41.42 44.76 -13.44
C MET A 67 41.12 44.27 -12.02
N CYS A 68 41.74 43.19 -11.56
CA CYS A 68 41.57 42.69 -10.21
C CYS A 68 42.47 43.48 -9.24
N PRO A 69 41.92 44.28 -8.31
CA PRO A 69 42.72 45.12 -7.41
C PRO A 69 43.45 44.31 -6.31
N LEU A 70 43.28 42.99 -6.26
CA LEU A 70 43.74 42.13 -5.18
C LEU A 70 44.44 40.88 -5.74
N PHE A 71 45.67 40.60 -5.27
CA PHE A 71 46.36 39.35 -5.55
C PHE A 71 45.83 38.24 -4.64
N LEU A 72 44.84 37.47 -5.11
CA LEU A 72 44.24 36.38 -4.35
C LEU A 72 44.87 35.02 -4.71
N THR A 73 45.15 34.21 -3.69
CA THR A 73 45.51 32.80 -3.87
C THR A 73 44.31 31.97 -4.33
N LYS A 74 44.55 30.83 -4.97
CA LYS A 74 43.48 29.93 -5.43
C LYS A 74 42.49 29.51 -4.32
N SER A 75 42.98 29.30 -3.10
CA SER A 75 42.15 28.99 -1.93
C SER A 75 41.23 30.15 -1.54
N GLN A 76 41.74 31.38 -1.60
CA GLN A 76 40.97 32.60 -1.33
C GLN A 76 39.91 32.83 -2.42
N VAL A 77 40.24 32.58 -3.69
CA VAL A 77 39.26 32.63 -4.80
C VAL A 77 38.13 31.63 -4.57
N CYS A 78 38.44 30.37 -4.23
CA CYS A 78 37.43 29.36 -3.93
C CYS A 78 36.55 29.74 -2.74
N SER A 79 37.14 30.31 -1.68
CA SER A 79 36.44 30.75 -0.47
C SER A 79 35.48 31.91 -0.76
N THR A 80 35.92 32.89 -1.57
CA THR A 80 35.10 34.03 -1.99
C THR A 80 33.92 33.59 -2.86
N ILE A 81 34.16 32.73 -3.85
CA ILE A 81 33.09 32.18 -4.69
C ILE A 81 32.12 31.35 -3.85
N SER A 82 32.62 30.60 -2.88
CA SER A 82 31.79 29.81 -1.97
C SER A 82 30.84 30.69 -1.15
N PHE A 83 31.34 31.83 -0.65
CA PHE A 83 30.53 32.80 0.08
C PHE A 83 29.40 33.36 -0.79
N PHE A 84 29.67 33.74 -2.04
CA PHE A 84 28.65 34.33 -2.93
C PHE A 84 27.66 33.30 -3.50
N SER A 85 28.10 32.07 -3.74
CA SER A 85 27.29 31.04 -4.39
C SER A 85 26.60 30.07 -3.42
N GLY A 86 27.04 30.02 -2.16
CA GLY A 86 26.63 29.00 -1.18
C GLY A 86 27.11 27.58 -1.52
N ILE A 87 28.01 27.42 -2.50
CA ILE A 87 28.54 26.12 -2.93
C ILE A 87 29.78 25.79 -2.10
N PRO A 88 29.95 24.55 -1.59
CA PRO A 88 31.11 24.18 -0.79
C PRO A 88 32.45 24.44 -1.53
N PRO A 89 33.49 24.98 -0.87
CA PRO A 89 34.77 25.33 -1.51
C PRO A 89 35.42 24.14 -2.25
N ARG A 90 35.26 22.92 -1.72
CA ARG A 90 35.76 21.68 -2.34
C ARG A 90 35.15 21.41 -3.72
N ASN A 91 33.86 21.72 -3.91
CA ASN A 91 33.20 21.54 -5.19
C ASN A 91 33.62 22.62 -6.19
N ILE A 92 33.79 23.87 -5.73
CA ILE A 92 34.32 24.96 -6.56
C ILE A 92 35.74 24.65 -7.03
N HIS A 93 36.60 24.16 -6.14
CA HIS A 93 37.97 23.77 -6.48
C HIS A 93 37.99 22.71 -7.59
N ARG A 94 37.14 21.67 -7.49
CA ARG A 94 36.99 20.63 -8.53
C ARG A 94 36.55 21.21 -9.88
N ILE A 95 35.62 22.17 -9.87
CA ILE A 95 35.10 22.81 -11.09
C ILE A 95 36.16 23.70 -11.74
N ILE A 96 37.01 24.36 -10.96
CA ILE A 96 38.11 25.20 -11.47
C ILE A 96 39.23 24.33 -12.05
N ASP A 97 39.49 23.14 -11.49
CA ASP A 97 40.54 22.22 -11.97
C ASP A 97 40.18 21.45 -13.23
N ASP A 98 38.91 21.13 -13.41
CA ASP A 98 38.43 20.42 -14.60
C ASP A 98 38.67 21.32 -15.84
N SER A 99 39.24 20.83 -16.93
CA SER A 99 39.45 21.64 -18.14
C SER A 99 38.30 21.52 -19.14
N THR A 100 37.31 20.67 -18.86
CA THR A 100 36.27 20.29 -19.83
C THR A 100 35.01 21.15 -19.80
N ASP A 101 34.73 21.86 -18.69
CA ASP A 101 33.50 22.68 -18.61
C ASP A 101 33.54 23.95 -19.48
N PRO A 102 32.39 24.45 -19.93
CA PRO A 102 32.34 25.62 -20.79
C PRO A 102 32.78 26.89 -20.04
N THR A 103 33.58 27.73 -20.72
CA THR A 103 33.93 29.10 -20.31
C THR A 103 32.78 30.09 -20.54
N TYR A 104 31.90 29.78 -21.49
CA TYR A 104 30.68 30.55 -21.76
C TYR A 104 29.50 30.01 -20.96
N CYS A 105 28.56 30.86 -20.59
CA CYS A 105 27.33 30.50 -19.88
C CYS A 105 26.31 29.92 -20.88
N PRO A 106 26.17 28.59 -21.04
CA PRO A 106 25.28 28.03 -22.05
C PRO A 106 23.81 28.41 -21.77
N PRO A 107 22.97 28.55 -22.82
CA PRO A 107 21.53 28.69 -22.62
C PRO A 107 21.00 27.49 -21.84
N CYS A 108 20.19 27.73 -20.80
CA CYS A 108 19.53 26.65 -20.09
C CYS A 108 18.47 26.05 -21.01
N HIS A 109 18.75 24.89 -21.60
CA HIS A 109 17.66 24.05 -22.07
C HIS A 109 17.04 23.35 -20.86
N PRO A 110 15.70 23.25 -20.77
CA PRO A 110 15.10 22.31 -19.83
C PRO A 110 15.70 20.93 -20.12
N PRO A 111 16.03 20.12 -19.09
CA PRO A 111 16.50 18.76 -19.34
C PRO A 111 15.49 18.09 -20.27
N SER A 112 15.97 17.45 -21.33
CA SER A 112 15.07 16.73 -22.23
C SER A 112 14.31 15.71 -21.38
N ASP A 113 12.98 15.76 -21.44
CA ASP A 113 12.15 14.81 -20.70
C ASP A 113 12.53 13.40 -21.17
N MET A 114 13.17 12.64 -20.28
CA MET A 114 13.52 11.25 -20.58
C MET A 114 12.23 10.48 -20.87
N SER A 115 12.22 9.79 -22.01
CA SER A 115 11.11 8.89 -22.34
C SER A 115 10.91 7.85 -21.22
N ALA A 116 9.69 7.35 -21.05
CA ALA A 116 9.39 6.30 -20.08
C ALA A 116 10.32 5.08 -20.27
N LYS A 117 10.58 4.71 -21.53
CA LYS A 117 11.46 3.58 -21.87
C LYS A 117 12.90 3.81 -21.41
N THR A 118 13.45 4.99 -21.68
CA THR A 118 14.82 5.35 -21.25
C THR A 118 14.94 5.38 -19.72
N ARG A 119 13.89 5.80 -19.02
CA ARG A 119 13.83 5.76 -17.55
C ARG A 119 13.80 4.35 -17.01
N ASP A 120 13.01 3.47 -17.63
CA ASP A 120 12.91 2.07 -17.23
C ASP A 120 14.24 1.34 -17.48
N GLU A 121 14.90 1.57 -18.63
CA GLU A 121 16.24 1.04 -18.91
C GLU A 121 17.27 1.51 -17.88
N ARG A 122 17.26 2.80 -17.53
CA ARG A 122 18.12 3.33 -16.46
C ARG A 122 17.83 2.67 -15.11
N ASP A 123 16.56 2.54 -14.76
CA ASP A 123 16.14 1.98 -13.47
C ASP A 123 16.38 0.45 -13.41
N LEU A 124 16.36 -0.24 -14.55
CA LEU A 124 16.76 -1.64 -14.71
C LEU A 124 18.28 -1.80 -14.46
N ASN A 125 19.08 -0.88 -14.98
CA ASN A 125 20.54 -0.87 -14.84
C ASN A 125 21.04 -0.38 -13.48
N ILE A 126 20.15 -0.14 -12.51
CA ILE A 126 20.55 0.13 -11.11
C ILE A 126 21.34 -1.04 -10.53
N TYR A 127 20.95 -2.27 -10.89
CA TYR A 127 21.58 -3.51 -10.48
C TYR A 127 21.94 -4.36 -11.70
N CYS A 128 23.02 -5.13 -11.59
CA CYS A 128 23.47 -6.05 -12.61
C CYS A 128 22.40 -7.12 -12.90
N GLU A 129 22.52 -7.81 -14.04
CA GLU A 129 21.55 -8.83 -14.43
C GLU A 129 21.46 -9.99 -13.42
N GLY A 130 22.60 -10.44 -12.89
CA GLY A 130 22.67 -11.47 -11.85
C GLY A 130 21.84 -11.08 -10.61
N SER A 131 22.05 -9.87 -10.11
CA SER A 131 21.30 -9.32 -8.97
C SER A 131 19.80 -9.24 -9.24
N ARG A 132 19.40 -8.78 -10.44
CA ARG A 132 17.98 -8.71 -10.84
C ARG A 132 17.33 -10.08 -10.88
N ASN A 133 18.02 -11.08 -11.44
CA ASN A 133 17.52 -12.44 -11.50
C ASN A 133 17.33 -13.02 -10.10
N LYS A 134 18.35 -12.94 -9.24
CA LYS A 134 18.25 -13.40 -7.84
C LYS A 134 17.17 -12.64 -7.05
N LEU A 135 17.02 -11.34 -7.27
CA LEU A 135 15.97 -10.52 -6.65
C LEU A 135 14.57 -11.03 -7.02
N ARG A 136 14.34 -11.32 -8.31
CA ARG A 136 13.10 -11.94 -8.77
C ARG A 136 12.88 -13.29 -8.09
N TYR A 137 13.87 -14.17 -8.06
CA TYR A 137 13.77 -15.47 -7.38
C TYR A 137 13.48 -15.35 -5.89
N PHE A 138 14.10 -14.40 -5.20
CA PHE A 138 13.84 -14.11 -3.80
C PHE A 138 12.39 -13.67 -3.58
N ILE A 139 11.87 -12.74 -4.39
CA ILE A 139 10.47 -12.31 -4.30
C ILE A 139 9.52 -13.50 -4.55
N HIS A 140 9.81 -14.35 -5.55
CA HIS A 140 9.02 -15.54 -5.82
C HIS A 140 9.16 -16.63 -4.75
N SER A 141 10.26 -16.70 -4.01
CA SER A 141 10.37 -17.59 -2.85
C SER A 141 9.42 -17.15 -1.73
N GLN A 142 9.28 -15.83 -1.52
CA GLN A 142 8.28 -15.30 -0.59
C GLN A 142 6.85 -15.62 -1.05
N PHE A 143 6.58 -15.53 -2.36
CA PHE A 143 5.27 -15.92 -2.90
C PHE A 143 4.96 -17.40 -2.70
N ARG A 144 5.95 -18.32 -2.83
CA ARG A 144 5.75 -19.74 -2.53
C ARG A 144 5.32 -19.99 -1.09
N GLU A 145 5.88 -19.23 -0.16
CA GLU A 145 5.51 -19.28 1.26
C GLU A 145 4.22 -18.50 1.57
N GLN A 146 3.52 -17.99 0.55
CA GLN A 146 2.33 -17.16 0.68
C GLN A 146 2.56 -15.88 1.49
N ARG A 147 3.79 -15.38 1.46
CA ARG A 147 4.22 -14.14 2.10
C ARG A 147 4.23 -12.99 1.12
N ARG A 148 3.89 -11.81 1.62
CA ARG A 148 3.95 -10.56 0.87
C ARG A 148 5.16 -9.75 1.32
N PRO A 149 6.28 -9.78 0.58
CA PRO A 149 7.48 -9.06 1.00
C PRO A 149 7.25 -7.54 0.97
N SER A 150 7.62 -6.87 2.06
CA SER A 150 7.75 -5.41 2.06
C SER A 150 9.04 -5.01 1.34
N VAL A 151 9.11 -3.79 0.81
CA VAL A 151 10.37 -3.33 0.18
C VAL A 151 11.50 -3.25 1.21
N SER A 152 11.19 -2.93 2.48
CA SER A 152 12.18 -2.94 3.57
C SER A 152 12.76 -4.35 3.75
N MET A 153 11.91 -5.38 3.83
CA MET A 153 12.34 -6.77 3.94
C MET A 153 13.24 -7.19 2.77
N ILE A 154 12.95 -6.72 1.56
CA ILE A 154 13.79 -6.98 0.39
C ILE A 154 15.16 -6.29 0.52
N VAL A 155 15.20 -5.07 1.05
CA VAL A 155 16.46 -4.34 1.32
C VAL A 155 17.28 -5.06 2.40
N ASP A 156 16.63 -5.48 3.48
CA ASP A 156 17.27 -6.21 4.59
C ASP A 156 17.83 -7.55 4.11
N ALA A 157 17.19 -8.17 3.13
CA ALA A 157 17.63 -9.40 2.49
C ALA A 157 18.61 -9.20 1.32
N SER A 158 19.21 -8.00 1.18
CA SER A 158 20.10 -7.67 0.05
C SER A 158 21.27 -8.63 -0.13
N GLU A 159 21.85 -9.13 0.95
CA GLU A 159 22.94 -10.11 0.91
C GLU A 159 22.58 -11.40 0.14
N PHE A 160 21.29 -11.78 0.11
CA PHE A 160 20.84 -13.00 -0.55
C PHE A 160 20.62 -12.84 -2.06
N TRP A 161 20.45 -11.61 -2.54
CA TRP A 161 20.13 -11.38 -3.95
C TRP A 161 21.12 -10.47 -4.69
N LEU A 162 22.03 -9.77 -4.01
CA LEU A 162 23.13 -9.08 -4.68
C LEU A 162 24.10 -10.11 -5.30
N ASP A 163 24.61 -9.79 -6.49
CA ASP A 163 25.51 -10.65 -7.25
C ASP A 163 26.55 -9.85 -8.03
N GLY A 164 27.68 -10.50 -8.35
CA GLY A 164 28.77 -9.88 -9.12
C GLY A 164 29.22 -8.53 -8.54
N ASP A 165 29.19 -7.49 -9.38
CA ASP A 165 29.65 -6.14 -9.04
C ASP A 165 28.80 -5.42 -7.99
N ASP A 166 27.61 -5.94 -7.68
CA ASP A 166 26.74 -5.35 -6.66
C ASP A 166 26.98 -5.92 -5.25
N VAL A 167 27.82 -6.95 -5.10
CA VAL A 167 28.11 -7.54 -3.78
C VAL A 167 28.73 -6.50 -2.84
N GLY A 168 28.18 -6.36 -1.63
CA GLY A 168 28.61 -5.36 -0.64
C GLY A 168 28.11 -3.95 -0.90
N ARG A 169 27.29 -3.73 -1.93
CA ARG A 169 26.69 -2.42 -2.24
C ARG A 169 25.64 -2.03 -1.21
N THR A 170 25.64 -0.76 -0.80
CA THR A 170 24.53 -0.21 0.01
C THR A 170 23.24 -0.14 -0.81
N VAL A 171 22.19 -0.78 -0.31
CA VAL A 171 20.87 -0.86 -0.95
C VAL A 171 19.89 0.10 -0.26
N SER A 172 19.04 0.76 -1.04
CA SER A 172 17.99 1.65 -0.53
C SER A 172 16.60 1.18 -0.97
N VAL A 173 15.57 1.53 -0.20
CA VAL A 173 14.16 1.25 -0.56
C VAL A 173 13.80 1.85 -1.92
N SER A 174 14.32 3.04 -2.22
CA SER A 174 14.06 3.75 -3.48
C SER A 174 14.68 3.05 -4.68
N SER A 175 15.92 2.56 -4.56
CA SER A 175 16.61 1.86 -5.65
C SER A 175 15.96 0.51 -5.95
N VAL A 176 15.59 -0.26 -4.91
CA VAL A 176 14.85 -1.52 -5.06
C VAL A 176 13.49 -1.27 -5.72
N ARG A 177 12.72 -0.29 -5.24
CA ARG A 177 11.40 0.01 -5.80
C ARG A 177 11.46 0.40 -7.29
N LYS A 178 12.45 1.18 -7.69
CA LYS A 178 12.68 1.57 -9.10
C LYS A 178 13.02 0.35 -9.95
N CYS A 179 14.00 -0.44 -9.51
CA CYS A 179 14.41 -1.65 -10.22
C CYS A 179 13.25 -2.65 -10.35
N MET A 180 12.50 -2.91 -9.27
CA MET A 180 11.32 -3.78 -9.30
C MET A 180 10.29 -3.32 -10.33
N ARG A 181 9.97 -2.02 -10.40
CA ARG A 181 9.04 -1.49 -11.41
C ARG A 181 9.57 -1.69 -12.82
N ALA A 182 10.84 -1.38 -13.06
CA ALA A 182 11.49 -1.59 -14.35
C ALA A 182 11.53 -3.07 -14.77
N MET A 183 11.63 -4.00 -13.81
CA MET A 183 11.54 -5.45 -14.07
C MET A 183 10.13 -5.94 -14.41
N GLY A 184 9.10 -5.12 -14.20
CA GLY A 184 7.70 -5.48 -14.45
C GLY A 184 6.89 -5.81 -13.19
N PHE A 185 7.41 -5.57 -11.99
CA PHE A 185 6.63 -5.71 -10.75
C PHE A 185 5.72 -4.50 -10.53
N SER A 186 4.46 -4.76 -10.20
CA SER A 186 3.48 -3.74 -9.88
C SER A 186 2.79 -4.04 -8.54
N TRP A 187 2.61 -3.02 -7.71
CA TRP A 187 1.79 -3.11 -6.51
C TRP A 187 0.37 -2.72 -6.85
N ARG A 188 -0.56 -3.66 -6.79
CA ARG A 188 -1.96 -3.41 -7.21
C ARG A 188 -2.94 -4.25 -6.42
N LYS A 189 -4.22 -3.90 -6.55
CA LYS A 189 -5.32 -4.69 -6.00
C LYS A 189 -5.37 -6.03 -6.72
N LEU A 190 -5.28 -7.12 -5.98
CA LEU A 190 -5.31 -8.47 -6.48
C LEU A 190 -6.77 -8.85 -6.78
N THR A 191 -7.21 -8.48 -7.98
CA THR A 191 -8.62 -8.63 -8.40
C THR A 191 -9.04 -10.10 -8.41
N THR A 192 -10.19 -10.38 -7.80
CA THR A 192 -10.85 -11.69 -7.81
C THR A 192 -12.23 -11.62 -8.46
N ARG A 193 -12.51 -10.56 -9.23
CA ARG A 193 -13.84 -10.23 -9.79
C ARG A 193 -14.47 -11.48 -10.41
N CYS A 194 -15.45 -12.02 -9.72
CA CYS A 194 -16.46 -12.86 -10.31
C CYS A 194 -17.32 -11.90 -11.15
N HIS A 195 -17.48 -12.16 -12.44
CA HIS A 195 -18.49 -11.47 -13.22
C HIS A 195 -19.86 -11.80 -12.60
N MET A 196 -20.44 -10.85 -11.86
CA MET A 196 -21.77 -11.02 -11.28
C MET A 196 -22.81 -10.70 -12.36
N PHE A 197 -23.30 -11.73 -13.03
CA PHE A 197 -24.47 -11.60 -13.90
C PHE A 197 -25.70 -11.44 -13.02
N LEU A 198 -26.33 -10.27 -13.06
CA LEU A 198 -27.54 -9.98 -12.30
C LEU A 198 -28.76 -10.40 -13.12
N ASN A 199 -29.62 -11.23 -12.53
CA ASN A 199 -30.93 -11.55 -13.11
C ASN A 199 -31.81 -10.27 -13.11
N PRO A 200 -32.42 -9.87 -14.24
CA PRO A 200 -33.25 -8.67 -14.32
C PRO A 200 -34.41 -8.62 -13.30
N GLY A 201 -35.01 -9.76 -12.97
CA GLY A 201 -36.04 -9.87 -11.94
C GLY A 201 -35.51 -9.52 -10.54
N LEU A 202 -34.31 -10.00 -10.18
CA LEU A 202 -33.65 -9.63 -8.93
C LEU A 202 -33.28 -8.13 -8.92
N SER A 203 -32.85 -7.59 -10.06
CA SER A 203 -32.59 -6.14 -10.19
C SER A 203 -33.86 -5.31 -9.97
N SER A 204 -34.99 -5.74 -10.54
CA SER A 204 -36.28 -5.09 -10.35
C SER A 204 -36.74 -5.14 -8.88
N LEU A 205 -36.64 -6.31 -8.23
CA LEU A 205 -36.97 -6.46 -6.80
C LEU A 205 -36.10 -5.57 -5.91
N ARG A 206 -34.80 -5.47 -6.19
CA ARG A 206 -33.89 -4.56 -5.46
C ARG A 206 -34.29 -3.11 -5.65
N ASN A 207 -34.60 -2.70 -6.89
CA ASN A 207 -35.07 -1.35 -7.16
C ASN A 207 -36.37 -1.05 -6.43
N SER A 208 -37.34 -1.98 -6.44
CA SER A 208 -38.58 -1.83 -5.68
C SER A 208 -38.32 -1.73 -4.16
N TYR A 209 -37.43 -2.55 -3.61
CA TYR A 209 -37.06 -2.46 -2.20
C TYR A 209 -36.43 -1.11 -1.84
N LEU A 210 -35.49 -0.62 -2.66
CA LEU A 210 -34.83 0.67 -2.45
C LEU A 210 -35.82 1.84 -2.59
N SER A 211 -36.70 1.81 -3.60
CA SER A 211 -37.68 2.86 -3.87
C SER A 211 -38.86 2.86 -2.91
N CYS A 212 -39.34 1.70 -2.45
CA CYS A 212 -40.56 1.60 -1.64
C CYS A 212 -40.30 1.48 -0.12
N SER A 213 -39.16 0.93 0.30
CA SER A 213 -39.01 0.42 1.67
C SER A 213 -37.84 1.00 2.47
N CYS A 214 -36.69 1.28 1.85
CA CYS A 214 -35.48 1.53 2.62
C CYS A 214 -35.19 3.03 2.83
N LEU A 215 -35.01 3.81 1.77
CA LEU A 215 -34.49 5.18 1.92
C LEU A 215 -35.52 6.14 2.55
N SER A 216 -36.74 6.18 2.02
CA SER A 216 -37.75 7.13 2.49
C SER A 216 -38.27 6.82 3.89
N LYS A 217 -38.31 5.55 4.30
CA LYS A 217 -38.75 5.17 5.66
C LYS A 217 -37.64 5.37 6.68
N ILE A 218 -36.41 4.96 6.36
CA ILE A 218 -35.26 5.15 7.25
C ILE A 218 -35.06 6.63 7.53
N GLU A 219 -35.11 7.52 6.54
CA GLU A 219 -34.93 8.96 6.79
C GLU A 219 -36.01 9.56 7.71
N LEU A 220 -37.25 9.10 7.58
CA LEU A 220 -38.37 9.59 8.41
C LEU A 220 -38.38 9.01 9.82
N THR A 221 -37.91 7.77 10.00
CA THR A 221 -37.95 7.06 11.28
C THR A 221 -36.58 6.92 11.95
N PHE A 222 -35.50 7.44 11.35
CA PHE A 222 -34.14 7.28 11.85
C PHE A 222 -34.04 7.68 13.32
N ASN A 223 -34.62 8.84 13.68
CA ASN A 223 -34.59 9.32 15.06
C ASN A 223 -35.52 8.55 16.01
N ALA A 224 -36.48 7.78 15.49
CA ALA A 224 -37.45 7.00 16.25
C ALA A 224 -37.10 5.50 16.36
N GLN A 225 -36.13 5.00 15.59
CA GLN A 225 -35.81 3.58 15.49
C GLN A 225 -34.31 3.30 15.63
N ILE A 226 -33.92 2.24 16.33
CA ILE A 226 -32.53 1.71 16.28
C ILE A 226 -32.46 0.58 15.29
N HIS A 227 -31.55 0.68 14.32
CA HIS A 227 -31.41 -0.30 13.25
C HIS A 227 -30.27 -1.27 13.56
N GLY A 228 -30.60 -2.47 14.01
CA GLY A 228 -29.65 -3.57 14.21
C GLY A 228 -29.45 -4.37 12.93
N THR A 229 -28.34 -4.15 12.24
CA THR A 229 -27.95 -4.95 11.08
C THR A 229 -27.08 -6.11 11.52
N SER A 230 -27.45 -7.34 11.18
CA SER A 230 -26.66 -8.52 11.49
C SER A 230 -26.18 -9.21 10.22
N SER A 231 -24.92 -9.61 10.20
CA SER A 231 -24.32 -10.38 9.11
C SER A 231 -23.27 -11.34 9.66
N GLN A 232 -22.89 -12.29 8.82
CA GLN A 232 -21.87 -13.28 9.11
C GLN A 232 -20.73 -13.15 8.09
N THR A 233 -19.51 -13.22 8.59
CA THR A 233 -18.33 -13.40 7.75
C THR A 233 -17.39 -14.43 8.34
N TRP A 234 -16.40 -14.84 7.57
CA TRP A 234 -15.44 -15.87 7.95
C TRP A 234 -14.05 -15.47 7.46
N PHE A 235 -13.05 -15.88 8.22
CA PHE A 235 -11.65 -15.76 7.85
C PHE A 235 -10.90 -17.04 8.17
N TYR A 236 -9.81 -17.28 7.47
CA TYR A 236 -9.01 -18.51 7.59
C TYR A 236 -7.52 -18.17 7.48
N PRO A 237 -6.62 -19.02 8.00
CA PRO A 237 -5.20 -18.69 8.10
C PRO A 237 -4.52 -18.30 6.79
N GLY A 238 -4.94 -18.87 5.66
CA GLY A 238 -4.36 -18.54 4.35
C GLY A 238 -5.18 -17.54 3.53
N MET A 239 -6.04 -16.73 4.17
CA MET A 239 -6.67 -15.59 3.50
C MET A 239 -5.62 -14.66 2.90
N ARG A 240 -5.67 -14.50 1.58
CA ARG A 240 -4.85 -13.55 0.85
C ARG A 240 -5.29 -12.11 1.13
N HIS A 241 -4.31 -11.20 1.23
CA HIS A 241 -4.56 -9.76 1.24
C HIS A 241 -5.04 -9.23 -0.11
N ASP A 242 -5.86 -8.17 -0.08
CA ASP A 242 -6.37 -7.51 -1.28
C ASP A 242 -5.30 -6.84 -2.15
N TYR A 243 -4.10 -6.57 -1.62
CA TYR A 243 -3.01 -5.92 -2.34
C TYR A 243 -1.72 -6.71 -2.22
N GLY A 244 -0.99 -6.79 -3.32
CA GLY A 244 0.31 -7.44 -3.38
C GLY A 244 1.11 -7.03 -4.61
N TRP A 245 2.36 -7.48 -4.62
CA TRP A 245 3.23 -7.39 -5.79
C TRP A 245 2.81 -8.42 -6.83
N VAL A 246 2.69 -7.99 -8.09
CA VAL A 246 2.43 -8.84 -9.24
C VAL A 246 3.58 -8.68 -10.22
N ASP A 247 4.22 -9.80 -10.59
CA ASP A 247 5.19 -9.83 -11.69
C ASP A 247 4.43 -9.97 -13.01
N SER A 248 4.51 -8.93 -13.86
CA SER A 248 3.85 -8.92 -15.16
C SER A 248 4.36 -10.03 -16.08
N PHE A 249 5.64 -10.44 -15.94
CA PHE A 249 6.17 -11.56 -16.70
C PHE A 249 5.46 -12.87 -16.32
N ALA A 250 5.34 -13.14 -15.02
CA ALA A 250 4.71 -14.36 -14.51
C ALA A 250 3.19 -14.38 -14.75
N GLU A 251 2.53 -13.22 -14.70
CA GLU A 251 1.11 -13.10 -15.03
C GLU A 251 0.84 -13.37 -16.52
N ASN A 252 1.64 -12.79 -17.41
CA ASN A 252 1.44 -12.94 -18.86
C ASN A 252 1.90 -14.31 -19.36
N ASN A 253 2.87 -14.96 -18.68
CA ASN A 253 3.48 -16.22 -19.12
C ASN A 253 3.59 -17.25 -17.97
N PRO A 254 2.46 -17.69 -17.38
CA PRO A 254 2.48 -18.50 -16.15
C PRO A 254 3.21 -19.84 -16.31
N PHE A 255 3.04 -20.53 -17.44
CA PHE A 255 3.71 -21.81 -17.70
C PHE A 255 5.23 -21.67 -17.82
N LEU A 256 5.70 -20.63 -18.51
CA LEU A 256 7.13 -20.36 -18.66
C LEU A 256 7.73 -19.96 -17.31
N ALA A 257 7.05 -19.09 -16.56
CA ALA A 257 7.46 -18.71 -15.22
C ALA A 257 7.61 -19.93 -14.30
N MET A 258 6.65 -20.86 -14.30
CA MET A 258 6.75 -22.11 -13.53
C MET A 258 7.92 -22.99 -13.99
N ARG A 259 8.15 -23.12 -15.31
CA ARG A 259 9.30 -23.88 -15.84
C ARG A 259 10.65 -23.29 -15.42
N MET A 260 10.71 -21.96 -15.24
CA MET A 260 11.86 -21.24 -14.71
C MET A 260 11.94 -21.28 -13.17
N GLY A 261 11.06 -21.99 -12.47
CA GLY A 261 11.06 -22.04 -11.01
C GLY A 261 10.50 -20.78 -10.33
N LEU A 262 9.78 -19.93 -11.05
CA LEU A 262 8.98 -18.83 -10.50
C LEU A 262 7.56 -19.32 -10.16
N THR A 263 6.75 -18.42 -9.59
CA THR A 263 5.35 -18.71 -9.24
C THR A 263 4.39 -17.81 -10.02
N PRO A 264 3.14 -18.24 -10.25
CA PRO A 264 2.10 -17.36 -10.81
C PRO A 264 1.60 -16.29 -9.80
N GLY A 265 2.31 -16.09 -8.67
CA GLY A 265 1.96 -15.16 -7.61
C GLY A 265 1.37 -15.84 -6.36
N LEU A 266 0.65 -15.05 -5.55
CA LEU A 266 -0.01 -15.52 -4.32
C LEU A 266 -1.32 -16.26 -4.63
N GLU A 267 -1.49 -17.42 -4.01
CA GLU A 267 -2.66 -18.27 -4.19
C GLU A 267 -3.90 -17.61 -3.59
N LYS A 268 -5.04 -17.75 -4.28
CA LYS A 268 -6.31 -17.11 -3.87
C LYS A 268 -6.94 -17.80 -2.66
N GLU A 269 -6.76 -19.11 -2.52
CA GLU A 269 -7.46 -19.96 -1.55
C GLU A 269 -6.51 -20.87 -0.76
N PHE A 270 -5.35 -20.34 -0.35
CA PHE A 270 -4.37 -21.11 0.42
C PHE A 270 -4.92 -21.57 1.77
N LYS A 271 -4.76 -22.84 2.16
CA LYS A 271 -5.18 -23.36 3.48
C LYS A 271 -6.63 -22.99 3.88
N LYS A 272 -7.57 -23.19 2.95
CA LYS A 272 -9.00 -22.84 3.14
C LYS A 272 -9.73 -23.65 4.23
N GLY A 273 -9.09 -24.69 4.76
CA GLY A 273 -9.57 -25.66 5.75
C GLY A 273 -10.40 -25.07 6.88
N GLU A 274 -9.74 -24.89 8.00
CA GLU A 274 -10.37 -24.38 9.21
C GLU A 274 -10.61 -22.87 9.12
N ARG A 275 -11.76 -22.42 9.61
CA ARG A 275 -12.24 -21.05 9.53
C ARG A 275 -12.58 -20.55 10.93
N MET A 276 -12.36 -19.26 11.14
CA MET A 276 -12.97 -18.52 12.22
C MET A 276 -14.17 -17.77 11.63
N VAL A 277 -15.34 -18.05 12.18
CA VAL A 277 -16.58 -17.40 11.79
C VAL A 277 -16.91 -16.35 12.82
N ILE A 278 -17.27 -15.16 12.34
CA ILE A 278 -17.83 -14.09 13.16
C ILE A 278 -19.25 -13.79 12.65
N ILE A 279 -20.21 -13.86 13.56
CA ILE A 279 -21.54 -13.28 13.37
C ILE A 279 -21.66 -12.09 14.31
N GLY A 280 -22.10 -10.97 13.78
CA GLY A 280 -22.17 -9.72 14.53
C GLY A 280 -23.35 -8.87 14.13
N MET A 281 -23.90 -8.19 15.12
CA MET A 281 -24.92 -7.18 14.98
C MET A 281 -24.32 -5.81 15.31
N PHE A 282 -24.60 -4.85 14.45
CA PHE A 282 -24.16 -3.46 14.57
C PHE A 282 -25.30 -2.50 14.28
N SER A 283 -25.23 -1.32 14.90
CA SER A 283 -26.12 -0.19 14.62
C SER A 283 -25.28 1.07 14.37
N GLU A 284 -25.94 2.22 14.27
CA GLU A 284 -25.28 3.53 14.16
C GLU A 284 -24.34 3.84 15.35
N ASP A 285 -24.53 3.19 16.49
CA ASP A 285 -23.68 3.33 17.68
C ASP A 285 -22.50 2.34 17.72
N GLY A 286 -22.33 1.53 16.66
CA GLY A 286 -21.32 0.49 16.59
C GLY A 286 -21.84 -0.89 16.99
N PHE A 287 -20.94 -1.73 17.52
CA PHE A 287 -21.26 -3.13 17.82
C PHE A 287 -22.32 -3.26 18.94
N ILE A 288 -23.33 -4.10 18.68
CA ILE A 288 -24.37 -4.46 19.66
C ILE A 288 -23.99 -5.79 20.32
N HIS A 289 -23.75 -6.81 19.51
CA HIS A 289 -23.40 -8.15 19.98
C HIS A 289 -22.63 -8.90 18.90
N PHE A 290 -21.74 -9.79 19.28
CA PHE A 290 -21.07 -10.66 18.33
C PHE A 290 -20.78 -12.03 18.97
N LYS A 291 -20.65 -13.05 18.11
CA LYS A 291 -20.21 -14.39 18.46
C LYS A 291 -19.13 -14.81 17.49
N VAL A 292 -18.00 -15.24 18.02
CA VAL A 292 -16.90 -15.83 17.26
C VAL A 292 -16.83 -17.30 17.58
N TYR A 293 -16.69 -18.15 16.56
CA TYR A 293 -16.47 -19.56 16.74
C TYR A 293 -15.58 -20.13 15.64
N ARG A 294 -14.86 -21.20 15.97
CA ARG A 294 -13.93 -21.89 15.08
C ARG A 294 -14.63 -23.10 14.47
N THR A 295 -14.47 -23.29 13.18
CA THR A 295 -15.06 -24.42 12.47
C THR A 295 -14.21 -25.68 12.65
N GLY A 296 -14.78 -26.87 12.56
CA GLY A 296 -14.06 -28.13 12.77
C GLY A 296 -13.39 -28.75 11.52
N LYS A 297 -13.59 -28.17 10.33
CA LYS A 297 -13.16 -28.77 9.05
C LYS A 297 -11.65 -28.84 8.85
N LYS A 298 -11.17 -29.99 8.36
CA LYS A 298 -9.80 -30.21 7.89
C LYS A 298 -9.59 -29.63 6.48
N GLU A 299 -8.34 -29.39 6.10
CA GLU A 299 -7.98 -28.81 4.78
C GLU A 299 -8.55 -29.59 3.60
N ASP A 300 -8.58 -30.92 3.69
CA ASP A 300 -9.03 -31.84 2.62
C ASP A 300 -10.57 -31.86 2.43
N GLU A 301 -11.32 -31.35 3.41
CA GLU A 301 -12.80 -31.29 3.41
C GLU A 301 -13.34 -29.90 3.02
N SER A 302 -12.43 -28.96 2.76
CA SER A 302 -12.68 -27.51 2.70
C SER A 302 -13.37 -27.01 1.43
N THR A 303 -13.58 -27.90 0.45
CA THR A 303 -14.34 -27.64 -0.77
C THR A 303 -15.84 -27.47 -0.52
N ARG A 304 -16.33 -27.86 0.67
CA ARG A 304 -17.74 -27.72 1.05
C ARG A 304 -18.01 -26.43 1.81
N ASP A 305 -18.94 -25.66 1.26
CA ASP A 305 -19.74 -24.59 1.86
C ASP A 305 -19.70 -24.54 3.41
N TYR A 306 -19.42 -23.35 3.97
CA TYR A 306 -19.39 -23.14 5.43
C TYR A 306 -20.80 -23.19 6.06
N HIS A 307 -21.87 -23.14 5.24
CA HIS A 307 -23.25 -23.28 5.71
C HIS A 307 -23.55 -24.63 6.39
N GLY A 308 -22.62 -25.60 6.38
CA GLY A 308 -22.72 -26.80 7.22
C GLY A 308 -22.54 -26.54 8.73
N GLU A 309 -21.85 -25.46 9.12
CA GLU A 309 -21.51 -25.20 10.53
C GLU A 309 -22.23 -23.99 11.13
N MET A 310 -22.65 -23.00 10.32
CA MET A 310 -23.70 -22.07 10.73
C MET A 310 -25.05 -22.73 10.41
N ASN A 311 -25.66 -23.33 11.43
CA ASN A 311 -27.00 -23.89 11.34
C ASN A 311 -27.99 -23.06 12.17
N ALA A 312 -29.28 -23.42 12.06
CA ALA A 312 -30.35 -22.70 12.74
C ALA A 312 -30.19 -22.68 14.26
N GLN A 313 -29.71 -23.76 14.89
CA GLN A 313 -29.52 -23.81 16.35
C GLN A 313 -28.43 -22.83 16.81
N VAL A 314 -27.31 -22.76 16.07
CA VAL A 314 -26.21 -21.82 16.34
C VAL A 314 -26.69 -20.39 16.19
N PHE A 315 -27.49 -20.11 15.14
CA PHE A 315 -28.08 -18.81 14.90
C PHE A 315 -29.10 -18.43 15.98
N GLU A 316 -30.03 -19.32 16.34
CA GLU A 316 -31.03 -19.09 17.39
C GLU A 316 -30.38 -18.73 18.73
N SER A 317 -29.34 -19.46 19.14
CA SER A 317 -28.56 -19.15 20.34
C SER A 317 -27.89 -17.76 20.31
N TYR A 318 -27.47 -17.30 19.13
CA TYR A 318 -26.95 -15.95 18.93
C TYR A 318 -28.05 -14.89 18.87
N ALA A 319 -29.16 -15.20 18.20
CA ALA A 319 -30.31 -14.33 17.99
C ALA A 319 -30.97 -13.98 19.32
N GLU A 320 -31.17 -14.97 20.19
CA GLU A 320 -31.77 -14.77 21.51
C GLU A 320 -31.03 -13.69 22.32
N LYS A 321 -29.69 -13.74 22.34
CA LYS A 321 -28.86 -12.75 23.03
C LYS A 321 -28.82 -11.41 22.27
N SER A 322 -28.54 -11.44 20.98
CA SER A 322 -28.36 -10.21 20.19
C SER A 322 -29.65 -9.39 20.11
N PHE A 323 -30.81 -10.02 19.95
CA PHE A 323 -32.09 -9.33 19.85
C PHE A 323 -32.51 -8.72 21.19
N ALA A 324 -32.23 -9.41 22.30
CA ALA A 324 -32.45 -8.87 23.64
C ALA A 324 -31.60 -7.61 23.88
N VAL A 325 -30.32 -7.61 23.48
CA VAL A 325 -29.44 -6.44 23.62
C VAL A 325 -29.89 -5.29 22.72
N LEU A 326 -30.32 -5.57 21.48
CA LEU A 326 -30.89 -4.56 20.59
C LEU A 326 -32.14 -3.91 21.21
N ALA A 327 -33.07 -4.72 21.73
CA ALA A 327 -34.28 -4.24 22.37
C ALA A 327 -33.96 -3.38 23.62
N ALA A 328 -32.99 -3.80 24.44
CA ALA A 328 -32.54 -3.03 25.60
C ALA A 328 -31.94 -1.67 25.21
N LYS A 329 -31.08 -1.62 24.18
CA LYS A 329 -30.52 -0.36 23.66
C LYS A 329 -31.61 0.55 23.09
N ALA A 330 -32.56 -0.02 22.36
CA ALA A 330 -33.69 0.71 21.79
C ALA A 330 -34.53 1.35 22.91
N LYS A 331 -34.82 0.58 23.96
CA LYS A 331 -35.53 1.05 25.15
C LYS A 331 -34.78 2.17 25.89
N GLU A 332 -33.46 2.04 26.08
CA GLU A 332 -32.64 3.08 26.72
C GLU A 332 -32.74 4.42 25.98
N LYS A 333 -32.82 4.38 24.65
CA LYS A 333 -32.93 5.57 23.81
C LYS A 333 -34.37 5.98 23.49
N ASN A 334 -35.37 5.32 24.10
CA ASN A 334 -36.79 5.52 23.81
C ASN A 334 -37.10 5.44 22.30
N ARG A 335 -36.54 4.43 21.63
CA ARG A 335 -36.67 4.14 20.19
C ARG A 335 -37.15 2.71 19.98
N GLU A 336 -37.75 2.46 18.82
CA GLU A 336 -38.20 1.12 18.41
C GLU A 336 -37.05 0.31 17.79
N PRO A 337 -36.85 -0.97 18.14
CA PRO A 337 -35.81 -1.80 17.53
C PRO A 337 -36.25 -2.30 16.14
N VAL A 338 -35.38 -2.16 15.14
CA VAL A 338 -35.56 -2.70 13.78
C VAL A 338 -34.43 -3.66 13.47
N LEU A 339 -34.77 -4.90 13.11
CA LEU A 339 -33.81 -5.93 12.73
C LEU A 339 -33.64 -5.98 11.21
N ILE A 340 -32.39 -5.96 10.76
CA ILE A 340 -32.02 -6.11 9.35
C ILE A 340 -31.07 -7.30 9.22
N ILE A 341 -31.51 -8.35 8.54
CA ILE A 341 -30.75 -9.58 8.26
C ILE A 341 -30.94 -10.00 6.80
N ASP A 342 -30.01 -10.80 6.28
CA ASP A 342 -30.20 -11.41 4.97
C ASP A 342 -31.23 -12.56 5.03
N ASN A 343 -31.52 -13.17 3.88
CA ASN A 343 -32.52 -14.24 3.75
C ASN A 343 -31.91 -15.65 3.74
N ALA A 344 -30.75 -15.87 4.41
CA ALA A 344 -30.17 -17.20 4.51
C ALA A 344 -31.16 -18.20 5.14
N SER A 345 -31.17 -19.43 4.62
CA SER A 345 -32.20 -20.43 4.96
C SER A 345 -32.29 -20.77 6.45
N TYR A 346 -31.19 -20.63 7.19
CA TYR A 346 -31.14 -20.90 8.63
C TYR A 346 -31.66 -19.74 9.50
N HIS A 347 -31.87 -18.54 8.95
CA HIS A 347 -32.48 -17.43 9.69
C HIS A 347 -33.97 -17.61 9.94
N GLY A 348 -34.66 -18.32 9.04
CA GLY A 348 -36.11 -18.54 9.09
C GLY A 348 -36.46 -20.01 9.24
N ARG A 349 -35.77 -20.75 10.12
CA ARG A 349 -36.09 -22.16 10.35
C ARG A 349 -37.55 -22.28 10.79
N ARG A 350 -38.33 -23.01 10.00
CA ARG A 350 -39.69 -23.38 10.38
C ARG A 350 -39.59 -24.48 11.44
N ILE A 351 -40.11 -24.20 12.64
CA ILE A 351 -40.24 -25.18 13.73
C ILE A 351 -41.09 -26.35 13.25
N GLU A 352 -42.11 -26.03 12.46
CA GLU A 352 -43.00 -26.99 11.85
C GLU A 352 -43.05 -26.78 10.34
N CYS A 353 -42.67 -27.81 9.60
CA CYS A 353 -42.76 -27.82 8.15
C CYS A 353 -43.96 -28.66 7.74
N MET A 354 -44.86 -28.07 6.96
CA MET A 354 -45.78 -28.86 6.15
C MET A 354 -44.97 -29.87 5.33
N PRO A 355 -45.37 -31.16 5.30
CA PRO A 355 -44.73 -32.14 4.45
C PRO A 355 -44.75 -31.66 2.99
N THR A 356 -43.61 -31.72 2.32
CA THR A 356 -43.52 -31.45 0.88
C THR A 356 -43.70 -32.75 0.09
N LYS A 357 -43.96 -32.66 -1.22
CA LYS A 357 -44.01 -33.85 -2.12
C LYS A 357 -42.77 -34.76 -2.02
N SER A 358 -41.63 -34.23 -1.57
CA SER A 358 -40.39 -34.99 -1.34
C SER A 358 -40.39 -35.84 -0.06
N ARG A 359 -41.23 -35.55 0.93
CA ARG A 359 -41.31 -36.32 2.20
C ARG A 359 -41.91 -37.71 2.00
N THR A 360 -41.62 -38.63 2.90
CA THR A 360 -42.15 -40.00 2.84
C THR A 360 -43.64 -40.02 3.21
N LYS A 361 -44.38 -41.05 2.75
CA LYS A 361 -45.79 -41.24 3.16
C LYS A 361 -45.94 -41.30 4.68
N ARG A 362 -44.98 -41.94 5.36
CA ARG A 362 -44.94 -42.06 6.81
C ARG A 362 -44.83 -40.69 7.48
N GLU A 363 -43.90 -39.84 7.06
CA GLU A 363 -43.76 -38.48 7.61
C GLU A 363 -45.02 -37.62 7.36
N MET A 364 -45.74 -37.84 6.24
CA MET A 364 -47.03 -37.17 5.98
C MET A 364 -48.12 -37.62 6.95
N ILE A 365 -48.23 -38.94 7.18
CA ILE A 365 -49.17 -39.51 8.15
C ILE A 365 -48.87 -39.01 9.57
N GLU A 366 -47.61 -39.11 10.00
CA GLU A 366 -47.17 -38.62 11.32
C GLU A 366 -47.53 -37.13 11.51
N PHE A 367 -47.41 -36.32 10.45
CA PHE A 367 -47.83 -34.91 10.48
C PHE A 367 -49.35 -34.74 10.61
N LEU A 368 -50.14 -35.46 9.82
CA LEU A 368 -51.61 -35.39 9.85
C LEU A 368 -52.17 -35.83 11.20
N GLU A 369 -51.62 -36.92 11.75
CA GLU A 369 -51.94 -37.42 13.09
C GLU A 369 -51.58 -36.39 14.17
N ALA A 370 -50.36 -35.84 14.15
CA ALA A 370 -49.94 -34.81 15.10
C ALA A 370 -50.81 -33.53 15.03
N LYS A 371 -51.44 -33.28 13.88
CA LYS A 371 -52.36 -32.15 13.67
C LYS A 371 -53.83 -32.47 13.89
N ASN A 372 -54.17 -33.71 14.21
CA ASN A 372 -55.56 -34.18 14.28
C ASN A 372 -56.36 -33.88 13.01
N ILE A 373 -55.71 -34.00 11.84
CA ILE A 373 -56.37 -33.82 10.54
C ILE A 373 -56.89 -35.21 10.09
N PRO A 374 -58.19 -35.38 9.83
CA PRO A 374 -58.72 -36.66 9.34
C PRO A 374 -58.14 -37.03 7.98
N PHE A 375 -57.72 -38.29 7.83
CA PHE A 375 -57.24 -38.86 6.56
C PHE A 375 -57.57 -40.36 6.50
N ASP A 376 -57.57 -40.95 5.29
CA ASP A 376 -57.63 -42.40 5.11
C ASP A 376 -56.19 -42.97 5.00
N PRO A 377 -55.75 -43.86 5.93
CA PRO A 377 -54.42 -44.45 5.90
C PRO A 377 -54.09 -45.23 4.62
N LYS A 378 -55.10 -45.67 3.87
CA LYS A 378 -54.95 -46.43 2.63
C LYS A 378 -54.60 -45.55 1.43
N LEU A 379 -54.80 -44.23 1.52
CA LEU A 379 -54.48 -43.29 0.44
C LEU A 379 -53.02 -43.37 0.01
N LYS A 380 -52.75 -43.18 -1.28
CA LYS A 380 -51.37 -43.13 -1.76
C LYS A 380 -50.74 -41.80 -1.32
N LYS A 381 -49.41 -41.74 -1.38
CA LYS A 381 -48.66 -40.53 -1.01
C LYS A 381 -49.13 -39.28 -1.78
N GLU A 382 -49.50 -39.45 -3.04
CA GLU A 382 -49.98 -38.37 -3.90
C GLU A 382 -51.33 -37.82 -3.41
N ASP A 383 -52.26 -38.73 -3.07
CA ASP A 383 -53.60 -38.41 -2.56
C ASP A 383 -53.58 -37.82 -1.14
N LEU A 384 -52.53 -38.10 -0.36
CA LEU A 384 -52.31 -37.52 0.96
C LEU A 384 -51.71 -36.11 0.90
N TYR A 385 -51.13 -35.72 -0.23
CA TYR A 385 -50.51 -34.39 -0.41
C TYR A 385 -51.45 -33.39 -1.11
N SER A 386 -52.33 -33.88 -1.97
CA SER A 386 -53.39 -33.08 -2.60
C SER A 386 -54.37 -32.54 -1.58
#